data_AF-A0A920P1K7-F1
#
_entry.id   AF-A0A920P1K7-F1
#
_cell.length_a   1.000
_cell.length_b   1.000
_cell.length_c   1.000
_cell.angle_alpha   90.00
_cell.angle_beta   90.00
_cell.angle_gamma   90.00
#
_symmetry.space_group_name_H-M   'P 1'
#
loop_
_entity.id
_entity.type
_entity.pdbx_description
1 polymer ?
#
loop_
_entity_poly.entity_id
_entity_poly.type
_entity_poly.pdbx_seq_one_letter_code
_entity_poly.pdbx_strand_id
1 'polypeptide(L)' 'MLTFTSPSTVRGFLELGPDWRDVTVGVMIATIGPLTSSTVREMGVEVNVEAEEHTMEGLVSGIIGEFTSKAGR' A
#
# COMPACT_ATOMS: atom_id res chain seq x y z
N MET A 1 -1.30 -7.47 -5.21
CA MET A 1 -0.80 -6.19 -4.64
C MET A 1 -1.95 -5.20 -4.69
N LEU A 2 -2.13 -4.42 -3.63
CA LEU A 2 -3.02 -3.26 -3.61
C LEU A 2 -2.19 -2.00 -3.51
N THR A 3 -2.56 -0.98 -4.28
CA THR A 3 -1.82 0.28 -4.35
C THR A 3 -2.77 1.43 -4.09
N PHE A 4 -2.40 2.30 -3.14
CA PHE A 4 -3.20 3.46 -2.75
C PHE A 4 -2.45 4.76 -3.01
N THR A 5 -3.06 5.63 -3.81
CA THR A 5 -2.50 6.94 -4.16
C THR A 5 -3.18 8.08 -3.39
N SER A 6 -4.15 7.78 -2.54
CA SER A 6 -4.78 8.78 -1.68
C SER A 6 -5.44 8.15 -0.44
N PRO A 7 -5.56 8.91 0.66
CA PRO A 7 -6.33 8.49 1.84
C PRO A 7 -7.81 8.23 1.54
N SER A 8 -8.42 8.94 0.57
CA SER A 8 -9.84 8.76 0.26
C SER A 8 -10.09 7.43 -0.44
N THR A 9 -9.18 6.97 -1.31
CA THR A 9 -9.24 5.63 -1.90
C THR A 9 -9.15 4.54 -0.83
N VAL A 10 -8.30 4.77 0.18
CA VAL A 10 -8.16 3.87 1.31
C VAL A 10 -9.47 3.77 2.12
N ARG A 11 -10.06 4.92 2.48
CA ARG A 11 -11.34 4.95 3.21
C ARG A 11 -12.48 4.35 2.37
N GLY A 12 -12.54 4.65 1.08
CA GLY A 12 -13.54 4.04 0.19
C GLY A 12 -13.37 2.52 0.06
N PHE A 13 -12.13 2.01 0.10
CA PHE A 13 -11.88 0.57 0.11
C PHE A 13 -12.45 -0.12 1.37
N LEU A 14 -12.39 0.54 2.53
CA LEU A 14 -13.00 0.02 3.76
C LEU A 14 -14.52 -0.06 3.70
N GLU A 15 -15.15 0.85 2.97
CA GLU A 15 -16.61 0.90 2.82
C GLU A 15 -17.16 -0.27 2.01
N LEU A 16 -16.30 -1.02 1.30
CA LEU A 16 -16.71 -2.22 0.55
C LEU A 16 -17.22 -3.36 1.46
N GLY A 17 -16.96 -3.31 2.76
CA GLY A 17 -17.48 -4.26 3.75
C GLY A 17 -16.41 -5.10 4.44
N PRO A 18 -16.79 -5.94 5.43
CA PRO A 18 -15.87 -6.59 6.37
C PRO A 18 -14.81 -7.50 5.71
N ASP A 19 -15.08 -7.97 4.49
CA ASP A 19 -14.23 -8.88 3.72
C ASP A 19 -12.90 -8.24 3.27
N TRP A 20 -12.74 -6.93 3.43
CA TRP A 20 -11.50 -6.24 3.05
C TRP A 20 -10.27 -6.80 3.80
N ARG A 21 -10.44 -7.28 5.04
CA ARG A 21 -9.33 -7.85 5.82
C ARG A 21 -8.79 -9.12 5.18
N ASP A 22 -9.68 -10.02 4.80
CA ASP A 22 -9.31 -11.32 4.22
C ASP A 22 -8.58 -11.12 2.88
N VAL A 23 -9.00 -10.14 2.08
CA VAL A 23 -8.32 -9.82 0.81
C VAL A 23 -6.99 -9.09 0.99
N THR A 24 -6.65 -8.61 2.20
CA THR A 24 -5.32 -8.03 2.49
C THR A 24 -4.32 -9.07 2.99
N VAL A 25 -4.76 -10.26 3.39
CA VAL A 25 -3.86 -11.32 3.88
C VAL A 25 -2.91 -11.78 2.76
N GLY A 26 -1.61 -11.65 3.00
CA GLY A 26 -0.58 -12.03 2.03
C GLY A 26 -0.48 -11.09 0.82
N VAL A 27 -1.22 -9.98 0.81
CA VAL A 27 -1.20 -9.01 -0.28
C VAL A 27 -0.22 -7.88 0.04
N MET A 28 0.71 -7.63 -0.87
CA MET A 28 1.59 -6.47 -0.78
C MET A 28 0.76 -5.18 -0.86
N ILE A 29 0.95 -4.29 0.11
CA ILE A 29 0.35 -2.96 0.16
C ILE A 29 1.40 -1.90 -0.16
N ALA A 30 1.11 -1.08 -1.18
CA ALA A 30 1.95 0.03 -1.61
C ALA A 30 1.20 1.38 -1.52
N THR A 31 1.86 2.44 -1.09
CA THR A 31 1.27 3.77 -0.93
C THR A 31 2.15 4.86 -1.55
N ILE A 32 1.51 5.91 -2.09
CA ILE A 32 2.23 7.04 -2.71
C ILE A 32 2.90 7.98 -1.69
N GLY A 33 2.65 7.81 -0.39
CA GLY A 33 3.22 8.71 0.61
C GLY A 33 2.63 8.56 2.02
N PRO A 34 3.15 9.32 2.99
CA PRO A 34 3.00 9.10 4.42
C PRO A 34 1.58 9.30 4.92
N LEU A 35 0.83 10.25 4.33
CA LEU A 35 -0.56 10.46 4.70
C LEU A 35 -1.44 9.25 4.32
N THR A 36 -1.21 8.69 3.13
CA THR A 36 -1.89 7.47 2.69
C THR A 36 -1.46 6.28 3.53
N SER A 37 -0.16 6.14 3.82
CA SER A 37 0.34 5.09 4.71
C SER A 37 -0.21 5.15 6.12
N SER A 38 -0.33 6.34 6.73
CA SER A 38 -0.96 6.52 8.04
C SER A 38 -2.38 5.98 8.01
N THR A 39 -3.14 6.36 6.98
CA THR A 39 -4.52 5.88 6.81
C THR A 39 -4.55 4.35 6.69
N VAL A 40 -3.62 3.74 5.93
CA VAL A 40 -3.45 2.28 5.86
C VAL A 40 -3.20 1.65 7.23
N ARG A 41 -2.25 2.19 7.99
CA ARG A 41 -1.86 1.69 9.31
C ARG A 41 -2.97 1.85 10.35
N GLU A 42 -3.80 2.89 10.27
CA GLU A 42 -4.98 3.10 11.12
C GLU A 42 -6.00 1.95 11.03
N MET A 43 -6.00 1.19 9.93
CA MET A 43 -6.83 -0.01 9.78
C MET A 43 -6.23 -1.27 10.41
N GLY A 44 -4.99 -1.20 10.90
CA GLY A 44 -4.24 -2.37 11.35
C GLY A 44 -3.62 -3.17 10.21
N VAL A 45 -3.42 -2.55 9.04
CA VAL A 45 -2.75 -3.15 7.88
C VAL A 45 -1.32 -2.63 7.79
N GLU A 46 -0.36 -3.52 7.55
CA GLU A 46 1.02 -3.11 7.30
C GLU A 46 1.20 -2.57 5.89
N VAL A 47 2.03 -1.52 5.76
CA VAL A 47 2.46 -0.97 4.48
C VAL A 47 3.80 -1.61 4.13
N ASN A 48 3.86 -2.34 3.03
CA ASN A 48 5.11 -2.95 2.57
C ASN A 48 5.98 -1.95 1.81
N VAL A 49 5.35 -1.05 1.04
CA VAL A 49 6.03 -0.04 0.24
C VAL A 49 5.38 1.32 0.50
N GLU A 50 6.18 2.26 0.97
CA GLU A 50 5.83 3.69 0.98
C GLU A 50 6.80 4.38 0.02
N ALA A 51 6.26 5.11 -0.97
CA ALA A 51 7.08 5.83 -1.93
C ALA A 51 7.91 6.90 -1.22
N GLU A 52 9.23 6.92 -1.46
CA GLU A 52 10.14 7.94 -0.91
C GLU A 52 9.84 9.33 -1.51
N GLU A 53 9.59 9.36 -2.82
CA GLU A 53 9.06 10.53 -3.50
C GLU A 53 7.56 10.36 -3.73
N HIS A 54 6.75 11.38 -3.40
CA HIS A 54 5.30 11.34 -3.55
C HIS A 54 4.84 11.58 -5.00
N THR A 55 5.46 10.85 -5.92
CA THR A 55 5.24 10.89 -7.36
C THR A 55 4.87 9.48 -7.85
N MET A 56 4.36 9.37 -9.07
CA MET A 56 4.08 8.06 -9.65
C MET A 56 5.38 7.28 -9.88
N GLU A 57 6.44 7.97 -10.27
CA GLU A 57 7.77 7.42 -10.49
C GLU A 57 8.35 6.87 -9.18
N GLY A 58 8.26 7.63 -8.08
CA GLY A 58 8.71 7.19 -6.75
C GLY A 58 7.96 5.94 -6.28
N LEU A 59 6.65 5.87 -6.51
CA LEU A 59 5.83 4.72 -6.19
C LEU A 59 6.22 3.48 -7.01
N VAL A 60 6.37 3.63 -8.33
CA VAL A 60 6.81 2.54 -9.20
C VAL A 60 8.20 2.04 -8.81
N SER A 61 9.13 2.96 -8.52
CA SER A 61 10.48 2.63 -8.07
C SER A 61 10.47 1.80 -6.78
N GLY A 62 9.70 2.23 -5.77
CA GLY A 62 9.55 1.50 -4.51
C GLY A 62 8.97 0.10 -4.71
N ILE A 63 7.96 -0.05 -5.57
CA ILE A 63 7.36 -1.35 -5.89
C ILE A 63 8.38 -2.28 -6.56
N ILE A 64 9.11 -1.78 -7.56
CA ILE A 64 10.14 -2.58 -8.25
C ILE A 64 11.25 -3.00 -7.28
N GLY A 65 11.70 -2.09 -6.41
CA GLY A 65 12.70 -2.38 -5.39
C GLY A 65 12.29 -3.50 -4.44
N GLU A 66 11.03 -3.47 -3.97
CA GLU A 66 10.48 -4.51 -3.09
C GLU A 66 10.40 -5.88 -3.78
N PHE A 67 9.92 -5.95 -5.03
CA PHE A 67 9.87 -7.21 -5.77
C PHE A 67 11.25 -7.78 -6.09
N THR A 68 12.23 -6.91 -6.38
CA THR A 68 13.60 -7.34 -6.68
C THR A 68 14.31 -7.84 -5.42
N SER A 69 14.12 -7.17 -4.28
CA SER A 69 14.66 -7.58 -2.98
C SER A 69 14.15 -8.96 -2.54
N LYS A 70 12.87 -9.26 -2.81
CA LYS A 70 12.27 -10.56 -2.53
C LYS A 70 12.72 -11.67 -3.49
N ALA A 71 13.02 -11.37 -4.74
CA ALA A 71 13.49 -12.36 -5.72
C ALA A 71 14.91 -12.87 -5.45
N GLY A 72 15.70 -12.15 -4.65
CA GLY A 72 17.04 -12.57 -4.22
C GLY A 72 17.08 -13.40 -2.94
N ARG A 73 15.92 -13.75 -2.35
CA ARG A 73 15.79 -14.59 -1.15
C ARG A 73 15.36 -16.01 -1.48
#